data_AF-A0A261Y4S6-F1
#
_entry.id   AF-A0A261Y4S6-F1
#
_cell.length_a   1.000
_cell.length_b   1.000
_cell.length_c   1.000
_cell.angle_alpha   90.00
_cell.angle_beta   90.00
_cell.angle_gamma   90.00
#
_symmetry.space_group_name_H-M   'P 1'
#
loop_
_entity.id
_entity.type
_entity.pdbx_description
1 polymer ?
#
loop_
_entity_poly.entity_id
_entity_poly.type
_entity_poly.pdbx_seq_one_letter_code
_entity_poly.pdbx_strand_id
1 'polypeptide(L)'
;MTSIESDKDPNLKTTKEIIEQTLNLPETKKIDRQIVKKICELVGTRAARLYAATIGAMLFHCNMVGSQCSVDVDGSLYEFYSNFETRIYDALKELYGPDIAQHAKLGLAKDGSGVGAALMACVASKMKRRPSSNFNVMSLQKAMPDNQSIRDMRNRRDFIELLVYYPCSYGDDPS
;
A
#
# COMPACT_ATOMS: atom_id res chain seq x y z
N MET A 1 -19.66 7.77 -5.89
CA MET A 1 -19.51 7.72 -4.42
C MET A 1 -18.91 9.02 -3.89
N THR A 2 -17.72 9.43 -4.36
CA THR A 2 -17.08 10.70 -3.97
C THR A 2 -18.02 11.90 -4.06
N SER A 3 -18.70 12.09 -5.20
CA SER A 3 -19.62 13.22 -5.42
C SER A 3 -20.80 13.25 -4.45
N ILE A 4 -21.25 12.08 -3.96
CA ILE A 4 -22.34 11.94 -2.98
C ILE A 4 -21.82 12.33 -1.58
N GLU A 5 -20.62 11.87 -1.21
CA GLU A 5 -20.01 12.21 0.07
C GLU A 5 -19.67 13.71 0.15
N SER A 6 -19.17 14.30 -0.94
CA SER A 6 -18.83 15.73 -1.01
C SER A 6 -20.04 16.67 -1.10
N ASP A 7 -21.26 16.14 -1.28
CA ASP A 7 -22.48 16.95 -1.41
C ASP A 7 -22.85 17.63 -0.09
N LYS A 8 -22.63 18.94 0.01
CA LYS A 8 -22.92 19.75 1.21
C LYS A 8 -24.25 20.50 1.11
N ASP A 9 -24.99 20.36 0.01
CA ASP A 9 -26.28 21.06 -0.14
C ASP A 9 -27.29 20.50 0.88
N PRO A 10 -28.04 21.34 1.63
CA PRO A 10 -29.06 20.89 2.58
C PRO A 10 -30.14 19.99 1.97
N ASN A 11 -30.37 20.14 0.66
CA ASN A 11 -31.31 19.36 -0.12
C ASN A 11 -30.62 18.24 -0.91
N LEU A 12 -29.31 18.03 -0.79
CA LEU A 12 -28.57 16.94 -1.43
C LEU A 12 -28.86 16.83 -2.95
N LYS A 13 -28.66 17.94 -3.67
CA LYS A 13 -29.01 18.04 -5.10
C LYS A 13 -28.15 17.13 -5.96
N THR A 14 -26.83 17.13 -5.73
CA THR A 14 -25.90 16.26 -6.46
C THR A 14 -26.25 14.79 -6.23
N THR A 15 -26.60 14.44 -5.00
CA THR A 15 -27.04 13.09 -4.64
C THR A 15 -28.37 12.74 -5.32
N LYS A 16 -29.31 13.68 -5.39
CA LYS A 16 -30.59 13.54 -6.12
C LYS A 16 -30.34 13.21 -7.59
N GLU A 17 -29.55 14.06 -8.25
CA GLU A 17 -29.21 13.91 -9.67
C GLU A 17 -28.55 12.56 -9.94
N ILE A 18 -27.57 12.17 -9.12
CA ILE A 18 -26.89 10.87 -9.31
C ILE A 18 -27.88 9.71 -9.15
N ILE A 19 -28.71 9.72 -8.10
CA ILE A 19 -29.65 8.61 -7.86
C ILE A 19 -30.72 8.55 -8.94
N GLU A 20 -31.33 9.68 -9.31
CA GLU A 20 -32.43 9.72 -10.26
C GLU A 20 -31.96 9.52 -11.70
N GLN A 21 -30.87 10.17 -12.12
CA GLN A 21 -30.37 10.08 -13.50
C GLN A 21 -29.56 8.82 -13.76
N THR A 22 -28.71 8.39 -12.82
CA THR A 22 -27.80 7.25 -13.06
C THR A 22 -28.52 5.92 -12.84
N LEU A 23 -29.43 5.86 -11.85
CA LEU A 23 -30.16 4.63 -11.51
C LEU A 23 -31.57 4.59 -12.11
N ASN A 24 -31.97 5.63 -12.86
CA ASN A 24 -33.29 5.76 -13.48
C ASN A 24 -34.44 5.54 -12.48
N LEU A 25 -34.31 6.16 -11.30
CA LEU A 25 -35.28 6.06 -10.21
C LEU A 25 -36.25 7.26 -10.23
N PRO A 26 -37.51 7.06 -9.78
CA PRO A 26 -38.47 8.16 -9.64
C PRO A 26 -38.02 9.15 -8.55
N GLU A 27 -38.73 10.28 -8.43
CA GLU A 27 -38.37 11.34 -7.49
C GLU A 27 -38.14 10.83 -6.06
N THR A 28 -36.96 11.14 -5.53
CA THR A 28 -36.46 10.62 -4.25
C THR A 28 -36.72 11.58 -3.09
N LYS A 29 -37.16 11.03 -1.95
CA LYS A 29 -37.34 11.83 -0.74
C LYS A 29 -35.99 12.23 -0.16
N LYS A 30 -35.98 13.28 0.65
CA LYS A 30 -34.76 13.76 1.31
C LYS A 30 -34.14 12.70 2.23
N ILE A 31 -34.99 11.94 2.92
CA ILE A 31 -34.56 10.89 3.86
C ILE A 31 -33.79 9.79 3.10
N ASP A 32 -34.29 9.36 1.95
CA ASP A 32 -33.65 8.31 1.14
C ASP A 32 -32.24 8.75 0.69
N ARG A 33 -32.12 10.00 0.24
CA ARG A 33 -30.84 10.61 -0.15
C ARG A 33 -29.85 10.68 1.01
N GLN A 34 -30.32 11.00 2.22
CA GLN A 34 -29.49 10.99 3.42
C GLN A 34 -28.99 9.58 3.77
N ILE A 35 -29.85 8.57 3.65
CA ILE A 35 -29.47 7.16 3.88
C ILE A 35 -28.39 6.75 2.88
N VAL A 36 -28.57 7.03 1.58
CA VAL A 36 -27.58 6.69 0.55
C VAL A 36 -26.26 7.39 0.81
N LYS A 37 -26.28 8.67 1.17
CA LYS A 37 -25.07 9.40 1.57
C LYS A 37 -24.39 8.72 2.75
N LYS A 38 -25.15 8.33 3.78
CA LYS A 38 -24.59 7.68 4.97
C LYS A 38 -23.95 6.33 4.66
N ILE A 39 -24.57 5.55 3.77
CA ILE A 39 -24.01 4.27 3.31
C ILE A 39 -22.69 4.51 2.58
N CYS A 40 -22.62 5.50 1.68
CA CYS A 40 -21.39 5.85 0.96
C CYS A 40 -20.25 6.19 1.94
N GLU A 41 -20.52 7.02 2.96
CA GLU A 41 -19.56 7.35 4.01
C GLU A 41 -19.07 6.11 4.77
N LEU A 42 -19.98 5.19 5.13
CA LEU A 42 -19.64 3.97 5.85
C LEU A 42 -18.77 3.04 5.02
N VAL A 43 -19.07 2.91 3.72
CA VAL A 43 -18.27 2.09 2.80
C VAL A 43 -16.86 2.67 2.64
N GLY A 44 -16.74 3.99 2.43
CA GLY A 44 -15.44 4.67 2.36
C GLY A 44 -14.64 4.54 3.66
N THR A 45 -15.30 4.67 4.82
CA THR A 45 -14.68 4.47 6.14
C THR A 45 -14.14 3.05 6.28
N ARG A 46 -14.94 2.04 5.93
CA ARG A 46 -14.52 0.64 6.01
C ARG A 46 -13.31 0.37 5.11
N ALA A 47 -13.34 0.88 3.87
CA ALA A 47 -12.23 0.73 2.94
C ALA A 47 -10.93 1.36 3.49
N ALA A 48 -11.01 2.57 4.04
CA ALA A 48 -9.86 3.25 4.64
C ALA A 48 -9.28 2.48 5.83
N ARG A 49 -10.13 1.91 6.70
CA ARG A 49 -9.69 1.11 7.86
C ARG A 49 -8.98 -0.18 7.45
N LEU A 50 -9.49 -0.88 6.44
CA LEU A 50 -8.83 -2.08 5.90
C LEU A 50 -7.47 -1.73 5.30
N TYR A 51 -7.40 -0.64 4.55
CA TYR A 51 -6.15 -0.16 3.96
C TYR A 51 -5.12 0.23 5.03
N ALA A 52 -5.55 0.95 6.07
CA ALA A 52 -4.72 1.28 7.23
C ALA A 52 -4.18 0.04 7.94
N ALA A 53 -5.01 -1.01 8.11
CA ALA A 53 -4.57 -2.26 8.71
C ALA A 53 -3.46 -2.94 7.88
N THR A 54 -3.55 -2.91 6.55
CA THR A 54 -2.50 -3.43 5.66
C THR A 54 -1.20 -2.65 5.80
N ILE A 55 -1.26 -1.31 5.80
CA ILE A 55 -0.06 -0.47 6.02
C ILE A 55 0.55 -0.75 7.38
N GLY A 56 -0.26 -0.78 8.43
CA GLY A 56 0.19 -1.06 9.79
C GLY A 56 0.84 -2.43 9.91
N ALA A 57 0.26 -3.46 9.31
CA ALA A 57 0.82 -4.80 9.28
C ALA A 57 2.17 -4.85 8.54
N MET A 58 2.32 -4.12 7.43
CA MET A 58 3.58 -4.01 6.70
C MET A 58 4.65 -3.31 7.55
N LEU A 59 4.32 -2.18 8.17
CA LEU A 59 5.22 -1.46 9.07
C LEU A 59 5.66 -2.33 10.24
N PHE A 60 4.73 -3.09 10.82
CA PHE A 60 5.04 -4.07 11.86
C PHE A 60 5.97 -5.17 11.38
N HIS A 61 5.70 -5.75 10.20
CA HIS A 61 6.50 -6.84 9.64
C HIS A 61 7.94 -6.41 9.31
N CYS A 62 8.11 -5.17 8.82
CA CYS A 62 9.40 -4.57 8.50
C CYS A 62 10.11 -3.97 9.73
N ASN A 63 9.54 -4.08 10.93
CA ASN A 63 10.06 -3.47 12.16
C ASN A 63 10.26 -1.94 12.03
N MET A 64 9.35 -1.27 11.33
CA MET A 64 9.37 0.17 11.06
C MET A 64 8.33 0.96 11.88
N VAL A 65 7.61 0.29 12.79
CA VAL A 65 6.66 0.96 13.68
C VAL A 65 7.42 1.95 14.56
N GLY A 66 7.05 3.24 14.49
CA GLY A 66 7.73 4.32 15.20
C GLY A 66 9.00 4.86 14.54
N SER A 67 9.41 4.29 13.39
CA SER A 67 10.51 4.84 12.58
C SER A 67 9.97 5.75 11.48
N GLN A 68 10.70 6.82 11.19
CA GLN A 68 10.38 7.71 10.07
C GLN A 68 10.41 6.92 8.75
N CYS A 69 9.25 6.81 8.10
CA CYS A 69 9.06 6.08 6.86
C CYS A 69 8.08 6.82 5.94
N SER A 70 8.32 6.71 4.64
CA SER A 70 7.38 7.14 3.60
C SER A 70 6.73 5.92 2.99
N VAL A 71 5.41 5.95 2.85
CA VAL A 71 4.63 4.93 2.18
C VAL A 71 4.02 5.58 0.95
N ASP A 72 4.53 5.20 -0.21
CA ASP A 72 4.00 5.69 -1.48
C ASP A 72 2.80 4.85 -1.90
N VAL A 73 1.69 5.54 -2.16
CA VAL A 73 0.39 4.99 -2.50
C VAL A 73 0.04 5.37 -3.92
N ASP A 74 -0.38 4.41 -4.72
CA ASP A 74 -0.91 4.64 -6.07
C ASP A 74 -2.38 4.21 -6.10
N GLY A 75 -3.20 4.96 -6.84
CA GLY A 75 -4.58 4.63 -7.09
C GLY A 75 -5.53 5.82 -6.99
N SER A 76 -6.48 5.83 -7.92
CA SER A 76 -7.53 6.85 -8.04
C SER A 76 -8.40 7.01 -6.79
N LEU A 77 -8.52 5.96 -5.96
CA LEU A 77 -9.23 6.07 -4.69
C LEU A 77 -8.50 7.01 -3.72
N TYR A 78 -7.19 6.85 -3.57
CA TYR A 78 -6.39 7.72 -2.69
C TYR A 78 -6.28 9.13 -3.26
N GLU A 79 -6.21 9.28 -4.59
CA GLU A 79 -6.11 10.57 -5.27
C GLU A 79 -7.42 11.37 -5.24
N PHE A 80 -8.56 10.76 -5.59
CA PHE A 80 -9.81 11.49 -5.83
C PHE A 80 -10.83 11.38 -4.69
N TYR A 81 -10.70 10.45 -3.76
CA TYR A 81 -11.68 10.30 -2.68
C TYR A 81 -11.39 11.24 -1.51
N SER A 82 -12.21 12.28 -1.39
CA SER A 82 -12.09 13.25 -0.29
C SER A 82 -12.14 12.55 1.08
N ASN A 83 -11.30 13.01 2.01
CA ASN A 83 -11.18 12.49 3.37
C ASN A 83 -10.64 11.04 3.48
N PHE A 84 -10.28 10.36 2.38
CA PHE A 84 -9.78 8.99 2.46
C PHE A 84 -8.48 8.91 3.27
N GLU A 85 -7.54 9.80 2.96
CA GLU A 85 -6.27 9.91 3.68
C GLU A 85 -6.47 10.17 5.17
N THR A 86 -7.34 11.12 5.54
CA THR A 86 -7.65 11.40 6.94
C THR A 86 -8.19 10.16 7.66
N ARG A 87 -9.12 9.43 7.03
CA ARG A 87 -9.68 8.19 7.57
C ARG A 87 -8.63 7.09 7.73
N ILE A 88 -7.63 7.02 6.83
CA ILE A 88 -6.50 6.11 6.96
C ILE A 88 -5.66 6.47 8.20
N TYR A 89 -5.31 7.75 8.37
CA TYR A 89 -4.54 8.19 9.54
C TYR A 89 -5.31 7.97 10.84
N ASP A 90 -6.61 8.23 10.88
CA ASP A 90 -7.43 7.99 12.07
C ASP A 90 -7.46 6.50 12.42
N ALA A 91 -7.59 5.62 11.42
CA ALA A 91 -7.52 4.18 11.63
C ALA A 91 -6.12 3.71 12.06
N LEU A 92 -5.05 4.27 11.50
CA LEU A 92 -3.68 3.97 11.93
C LEU A 92 -3.43 4.38 13.39
N LYS A 93 -3.93 5.57 13.79
CA LYS A 93 -3.85 6.05 15.17
C LYS A 93 -4.60 5.13 16.14
N GLU A 94 -5.76 4.62 15.75
CA GLU A 94 -6.53 3.67 16.56
C GLU A 94 -5.79 2.33 16.75
N LEU A 95 -5.10 1.85 15.71
CA LEU A 95 -4.42 0.55 15.74
C LEU A 95 -3.05 0.59 16.45
N TYR A 96 -2.28 1.67 16.29
CA TYR A 96 -0.88 1.73 16.73
C TYR A 96 -0.53 2.94 17.61
N GLY A 97 -1.52 3.77 17.97
CA GLY A 97 -1.34 4.96 18.78
C GLY A 97 -1.05 6.24 17.96
N PRO A 98 -1.07 7.41 18.61
CA PRO A 98 -0.99 8.71 17.92
C PRO A 98 0.33 8.94 17.19
N ASP A 99 1.40 8.28 17.63
CA ASP A 99 2.76 8.51 17.15
C ASP A 99 2.98 7.95 15.74
N ILE A 100 2.22 6.93 15.31
CA ILE A 100 2.44 6.33 13.99
C ILE A 100 2.16 7.32 12.85
N ALA A 101 1.20 8.23 13.03
CA ALA A 101 0.87 9.24 12.03
C ALA A 101 1.97 10.30 11.85
N GLN A 102 2.86 10.47 12.83
CA GLN A 102 4.01 11.38 12.72
C GLN A 102 5.21 10.72 12.04
N HIS A 103 5.28 9.39 12.11
CA HIS A 103 6.39 8.59 11.61
C HIS A 103 6.14 8.03 10.21
N ALA A 104 4.91 7.64 9.89
CA ALA A 104 4.53 7.11 8.58
C ALA A 104 3.84 8.18 7.73
N LYS A 105 4.53 8.70 6.71
CA LYS A 105 3.98 9.67 5.77
C LYS A 105 3.48 8.98 4.52
N LEU A 106 2.19 9.13 4.23
CA LEU A 106 1.58 8.67 2.98
C LEU A 106 1.83 9.70 1.88
N GLY A 107 2.21 9.23 0.68
CA GLY A 107 2.42 10.09 -0.48
C GLY A 107 1.85 9.46 -1.74
N LEU A 108 1.39 10.27 -2.71
CA LEU A 108 0.90 9.77 -3.99
C LEU A 108 2.08 9.44 -4.92
N ALA A 109 2.19 8.17 -5.33
CA ALA A 109 3.11 7.75 -6.37
C ALA A 109 2.53 8.10 -7.76
N LYS A 110 3.30 8.81 -8.59
CA LYS A 110 2.85 9.18 -9.95
C LYS A 110 3.01 8.06 -10.98
N ASP A 111 4.08 7.27 -10.89
CA ASP A 111 4.44 6.24 -11.89
C ASP A 111 5.26 5.10 -11.25
N GLY A 112 4.75 4.53 -10.15
CA GLY A 112 5.49 3.51 -9.40
C GLY A 112 5.80 2.24 -10.22
N SER A 113 4.88 1.85 -11.10
CA SER A 113 5.01 0.63 -11.92
C SER A 113 6.09 0.75 -13.00
N GLY A 114 6.13 1.87 -13.73
CA GLY A 114 7.11 2.11 -14.80
C GLY A 114 8.52 2.31 -14.26
N VAL A 115 8.68 3.14 -13.22
CA VAL A 115 9.97 3.40 -12.58
C VAL A 115 10.50 2.12 -11.91
N GLY A 116 9.64 1.40 -11.18
CA GLY A 116 10.01 0.13 -10.55
C GLY A 116 10.48 -0.91 -11.57
N ALA A 117 9.76 -1.08 -12.68
CA ALA A 117 10.14 -2.01 -13.74
C ALA A 117 11.49 -1.65 -14.38
N ALA A 118 11.72 -0.36 -14.67
CA ALA A 118 12.99 0.10 -15.25
C ALA A 118 14.17 -0.11 -14.29
N LEU A 119 13.99 0.15 -12.99
CA LEU A 119 15.00 -0.09 -11.97
C LEU A 119 15.36 -1.58 -11.87
N MET A 120 14.35 -2.46 -11.85
CA MET A 120 14.58 -3.92 -11.81
C MET A 120 15.30 -4.41 -13.07
N ALA A 121 14.91 -3.93 -14.25
CA ALA A 121 15.60 -4.25 -15.50
C ALA A 121 17.07 -3.79 -15.50
N CYS A 122 17.35 -2.60 -14.94
CA CYS A 122 18.71 -2.08 -14.78
C CYS A 122 19.56 -2.97 -13.86
N VAL A 123 19.02 -3.36 -12.70
CA VAL A 123 19.69 -4.26 -11.74
C VAL A 123 19.98 -5.62 -12.39
N ALA A 124 18.99 -6.22 -13.05
CA ALA A 124 19.16 -7.50 -13.75
C ALA A 124 20.21 -7.42 -14.87
N SER A 125 20.21 -6.33 -15.66
CA SER A 125 21.19 -6.09 -16.71
C SER A 125 22.62 -5.95 -16.15
N LYS A 126 22.78 -5.25 -15.02
CA LYS A 126 24.07 -5.17 -14.31
C LYS A 126 24.54 -6.52 -13.79
N MET A 127 23.62 -7.35 -13.25
CA MET A 127 23.95 -8.69 -12.77
C MET A 127 24.42 -9.60 -13.90
N LYS A 128 23.78 -9.56 -15.07
CA LYS A 128 24.18 -10.31 -16.28
C LYS A 128 25.54 -9.89 -16.85
N ARG A 129 25.95 -8.65 -16.61
CA ARG A 129 27.22 -8.07 -17.10
C ARG A 129 28.42 -8.32 -16.20
N ARG A 130 28.25 -8.93 -15.02
CA ARG A 130 29.39 -9.38 -14.22
C ARG A 130 29.94 -10.65 -14.87
N PRO A 131 31.15 -10.63 -15.49
CA PRO A 131 31.72 -11.84 -16.05
C PRO A 131 32.03 -12.79 -14.90
N SER A 132 31.69 -14.07 -15.09
CA SER A 132 32.01 -15.17 -14.18
C SER A 132 33.53 -15.35 -14.11
N SER A 133 34.25 -14.50 -13.38
CA SER A 133 35.62 -14.78 -12.96
C SER A 133 35.55 -15.84 -11.86
N ASN A 134 35.67 -17.10 -12.26
CA ASN A 134 35.76 -18.32 -11.44
C ASN A 134 34.61 -18.55 -10.45
N PHE A 135 33.47 -18.99 -10.97
CA PHE A 135 32.38 -19.55 -10.16
C PHE A 135 32.68 -21.02 -9.86
N ASN A 136 33.34 -21.30 -8.74
CA ASN A 136 33.50 -22.66 -8.23
C ASN A 136 32.23 -23.03 -7.45
N VAL A 137 31.42 -23.94 -8.00
CA VAL A 137 30.15 -24.42 -7.41
C VAL A 137 30.31 -24.97 -5.99
N MET A 138 31.54 -25.32 -5.56
CA MET A 138 31.84 -25.79 -4.19
C MET A 138 31.92 -24.68 -3.13
N SER A 139 31.96 -23.39 -3.47
CA SER A 139 31.99 -22.31 -2.46
C SER A 139 30.60 -21.79 -2.06
N LEU A 140 29.53 -22.17 -2.77
CA LEU A 140 28.15 -21.77 -2.40
C LEU A 140 27.68 -22.41 -1.09
N GLN A 141 28.23 -23.56 -0.70
CA GLN A 141 27.93 -24.18 0.58
C GLN A 141 28.58 -23.44 1.77
N LYS A 142 29.45 -22.45 1.49
CA LYS A 142 30.10 -21.60 2.50
C LYS A 142 29.52 -20.18 2.58
N ALA A 143 28.52 -19.87 1.75
CA ALA A 143 27.87 -18.56 1.70
C ALA A 143 26.41 -18.58 2.18
N MET A 144 25.93 -19.69 2.76
CA MET A 144 24.72 -19.66 3.56
C MET A 144 25.06 -19.00 4.91
N PRO A 145 24.49 -17.83 5.24
CA PRO A 145 24.68 -17.24 6.55
C PRO A 145 23.94 -18.11 7.58
N ASP A 146 24.57 -18.43 8.70
CA ASP A 146 23.91 -19.16 9.79
C ASP A 146 22.61 -18.44 10.19
N ASN A 147 21.59 -19.19 10.63
CA ASN A 147 20.28 -18.64 11.02
C ASN A 147 20.37 -17.46 12.00
N GLN A 148 21.44 -17.38 12.79
CA GLN A 148 21.72 -16.26 13.69
C GLN A 148 22.12 -14.98 12.92
N SER A 149 22.95 -15.10 11.88
CA SER A 149 23.36 -13.97 11.04
C SER A 149 22.24 -13.48 10.12
N ILE A 150 21.34 -14.36 9.67
CA ILE A 150 20.12 -13.98 8.95
C ILE A 150 19.20 -13.15 9.88
N ARG A 151 19.12 -13.51 11.16
CA ARG A 151 18.39 -12.73 12.17
C ARG A 151 19.04 -11.38 12.46
N ASP A 152 20.37 -11.32 12.51
CA ASP A 152 21.11 -10.07 12.72
C ASP A 152 21.03 -9.12 11.50
N MET A 153 21.06 -9.64 10.28
CA MET A 153 20.87 -8.86 9.05
C MET A 153 19.42 -8.37 8.90
N ARG A 154 18.45 -9.11 9.43
CA ARG A 154 17.05 -8.65 9.53
C ARG A 154 16.86 -7.44 10.44
N ASN A 155 17.77 -7.25 11.40
CA ASN A 155 17.75 -6.14 12.36
C ASN A 155 18.60 -4.94 11.92
N ARG A 156 19.40 -5.08 10.85
CA ARG A 156 20.11 -3.99 10.18
C ARG A 156 19.36 -3.62 8.91
N ARG A 157 19.45 -2.35 8.48
CA ARG A 157 18.68 -1.78 7.36
C ARG A 157 19.05 -2.35 5.97
N ASP A 158 19.62 -3.55 5.91
CA ASP A 158 20.23 -4.18 4.75
C ASP A 158 19.29 -5.20 4.06
N PHE A 159 18.01 -5.23 4.46
CA PHE A 159 17.00 -6.16 3.96
C PHE A 159 16.78 -6.09 2.43
N ILE A 160 17.01 -4.93 1.83
CA ILE A 160 16.91 -4.74 0.38
C ILE A 160 18.08 -5.44 -0.35
N GLU A 161 19.27 -5.50 0.25
CA GLU A 161 20.44 -6.12 -0.36
C GLU A 161 20.28 -7.65 -0.45
N LEU A 162 19.58 -8.26 0.54
CA LEU A 162 19.27 -9.69 0.55
C LEU A 162 18.36 -10.11 -0.62
N LEU A 163 17.30 -9.34 -0.91
CA LEU A 163 16.38 -9.61 -2.02
C LEU A 163 17.04 -9.42 -3.39
N VAL A 164 18.04 -8.56 -3.49
CA VAL A 164 18.80 -8.32 -4.73
C VAL A 164 19.84 -9.42 -4.97
N TYR A 165 20.43 -10.00 -3.91
CA TYR A 165 21.47 -11.04 -4.03
C TYR A 165 20.93 -12.47 -4.10
N TYR A 166 19.76 -12.75 -3.51
CA TYR A 166 19.16 -14.07 -3.51
C TYR A 166 17.88 -14.08 -4.33
N PRO A 167 17.92 -14.43 -5.64
CA PRO A 167 16.70 -14.85 -6.30
C PRO A 167 16.16 -16.04 -5.53
N CYS A 168 14.94 -15.91 -5.03
CA CYS A 168 14.22 -16.99 -4.38
C CYS A 168 14.06 -18.11 -5.42
N SER A 169 14.96 -19.09 -5.42
CA SER A 169 14.84 -20.29 -6.23
C SER A 169 13.65 -21.08 -5.69
N TYR A 170 12.47 -20.81 -6.24
CA TYR A 170 11.32 -21.70 -6.11
C TYR A 170 11.73 -23.01 -6.80
N GLY A 171 11.78 -24.09 -6.04
CA GLY A 171 12.34 -25.37 -6.47
C GLY A 171 11.62 -25.91 -7.70
N ASP A 172 12.38 -26.13 -8.77
CA ASP A 172 12.08 -27.20 -9.72
C ASP A 172 12.56 -28.50 -9.07
N ASP A 173 11.65 -29.21 -8.39
CA ASP A 173 11.87 -30.59 -7.98
C ASP A 173 11.81 -31.49 -9.24
N PRO A 174 12.87 -32.24 -9.59
CA PRO A 174 12.79 -33.24 -10.64
C PRO A 174 12.20 -34.54 -10.06
N SER A 175 11.23 -35.10 -10.79
CA SER A 175 10.76 -36.48 -10.63
C SER A 175 11.65 -37.46 -11.37
#